data_AF-A0A8X6HXJ1-F1
#
_entry.id   AF-A0A8X6HXJ1-F1
#
_cell.length_a   1.000
_cell.length_b   1.000
_cell.length_c   1.000
_cell.angle_alpha   90.00
_cell.angle_beta   90.00
_cell.angle_gamma   90.00
#
_symmetry.space_group_name_H-M   'P 1'
#
loop_
_entity.id
_entity.type
_entity.pdbx_description
1 polymer ?
#
loop_
_entity_poly.entity_id
_entity_poly.type
_entity_poly.pdbx_seq_one_letter_code
_entity_poly.pdbx_strand_id
1 'polypeptide(L)'
;GKFKPVMNADRNMKLAFDIGKIPRNINLDAPPMTGVEYLHRVVLEKRTCPRVFVSNIDKTKYRSRQTLTVDDSNGFICARPGFEPDPDWQEEQLELFSANKTAMFDNRTNLKGKFKRRDVPRINKCKEWCLYCLGSDKHRLIYREDESEASVDTKTAEASEKPRMGDVVCEPNPPLLSIMLYMNQKRLAKLLSYHIDWLEEVGFSHCQGEWLYALLVGLEKPLDPDTCAMLRSLARLCSKLRNDLTSSDHEFLKPLNLILIIISECFDQKDMSDKFIDNKVK
;
A
#
# COMPACT_ATOMS: atom_id res chain seq x y z
N GLY A 1 -30.72 -37.91 20.36
CA GLY A 1 -29.46 -38.18 19.63
C GLY A 1 -28.31 -38.11 20.60
N LYS A 2 -27.49 -39.15 20.70
CA LYS A 2 -26.37 -39.25 21.65
C LYS A 2 -25.27 -38.25 21.29
N PHE A 3 -25.03 -37.27 22.17
CA PHE A 3 -23.89 -36.37 22.06
C PHE A 3 -22.61 -37.07 22.56
N LYS A 4 -21.62 -37.23 21.69
CA LYS A 4 -20.25 -37.62 22.07
C LYS A 4 -19.51 -36.37 22.57
N PRO A 5 -18.79 -36.43 23.70
CA PRO A 5 -18.00 -35.29 24.16
C PRO A 5 -16.71 -35.22 23.35
N VAL A 6 -16.51 -34.10 22.65
CA VAL A 6 -15.25 -33.77 21.98
C VAL A 6 -14.23 -33.40 23.05
N MET A 7 -13.29 -34.32 23.31
CA MET A 7 -12.08 -34.08 24.08
C MET A 7 -11.13 -33.22 23.24
N ASN A 8 -11.20 -31.90 23.40
CA ASN A 8 -10.08 -31.03 23.06
C ASN A 8 -10.00 -29.96 24.15
N ALA A 9 -9.04 -30.14 25.06
CA ALA A 9 -8.69 -29.19 26.09
C ALA A 9 -8.12 -27.92 25.42
N ASP A 10 -8.66 -26.78 25.78
CA ASP A 10 -8.34 -25.47 25.23
C ASP A 10 -6.83 -25.16 25.33
N ARG A 11 -6.13 -25.12 24.18
CA ARG A 11 -4.71 -24.67 24.06
C ARG A 11 -4.46 -23.25 24.56
N ASN A 12 -5.52 -22.47 24.80
CA ASN A 12 -5.45 -21.04 25.10
C ASN A 12 -5.49 -20.72 26.60
N MET A 13 -5.72 -21.71 27.47
CA MET A 13 -5.61 -21.55 28.92
C MET A 13 -4.71 -22.64 29.50
N LYS A 14 -3.48 -22.25 29.88
CA LYS A 14 -2.57 -23.15 30.58
C LYS A 14 -3.01 -23.27 32.05
N LEU A 15 -2.89 -24.47 32.61
CA LEU A 15 -3.12 -24.71 34.03
C LEU A 15 -2.03 -23.95 34.82
N ALA A 16 -2.45 -23.09 35.75
CA ALA A 16 -1.53 -22.37 36.64
C ALA A 16 -1.03 -23.26 37.80
N PHE A 17 -1.77 -24.32 38.12
CA PHE A 17 -1.46 -25.25 39.20
C PHE A 17 -1.47 -26.68 38.66
N ASP A 18 -0.48 -27.48 39.06
CA ASP A 18 -0.51 -28.93 38.87
C ASP A 18 -1.28 -29.56 40.02
N ILE A 19 -2.51 -29.95 39.75
CA ILE A 19 -3.47 -30.43 40.75
C ILE A 19 -3.38 -31.97 40.86
N GLY A 20 -2.59 -32.66 40.02
CA GLY A 20 -2.47 -34.12 40.07
C GLY A 20 -3.79 -34.86 39.79
N LYS A 21 -3.86 -36.15 40.17
CA LYS A 21 -5.06 -36.99 39.96
C LYS A 21 -6.09 -36.77 41.07
N ILE A 22 -7.34 -36.52 40.70
CA ILE A 22 -8.48 -36.38 41.63
C ILE A 22 -8.72 -37.70 42.39
N PRO A 23 -8.64 -37.73 43.74
CA PRO A 23 -8.98 -38.90 44.55
C PRO A 23 -10.43 -39.36 44.36
N ARG A 24 -10.69 -40.67 44.48
CA ARG A 24 -12.03 -41.26 44.27
C ARG A 24 -13.03 -41.01 45.42
N ASN A 25 -12.55 -40.67 46.61
CA ASN A 25 -13.36 -40.58 47.83
C ASN A 25 -13.24 -39.20 48.50
N ILE A 26 -13.62 -38.14 47.78
CA ILE A 26 -13.64 -36.77 48.32
C ILE A 26 -15.00 -36.54 48.96
N ASN A 27 -15.00 -36.22 50.26
CA ASN A 27 -16.21 -35.79 50.95
C ASN A 27 -16.59 -34.38 50.50
N LEU A 28 -17.69 -34.23 49.77
CA LEU A 28 -18.16 -32.94 49.25
C LEU A 28 -18.99 -32.14 50.28
N ASP A 29 -19.46 -32.79 51.36
CA ASP A 29 -20.41 -32.23 52.32
C ASP A 29 -19.73 -31.48 53.50
N ALA A 30 -18.43 -31.70 53.71
CA ALA A 30 -17.62 -30.96 54.68
C ALA A 30 -16.75 -29.91 53.99
N PRO A 31 -16.40 -28.76 54.62
CA PRO A 31 -15.52 -27.77 54.00
C PRO A 31 -14.14 -28.35 53.66
N PRO A 32 -13.49 -27.90 52.57
CA PRO A 32 -12.17 -28.38 52.19
C PRO A 32 -11.12 -27.93 53.20
N MET A 33 -10.24 -28.85 53.59
CA MET A 33 -9.21 -28.60 54.61
C MET A 33 -7.87 -28.19 53.99
N THR A 34 -7.71 -28.34 52.67
CA THR A 34 -6.49 -27.98 51.92
C THR A 34 -6.81 -27.30 50.59
N GLY A 35 -5.85 -26.51 50.08
CA GLY A 35 -5.99 -25.82 48.78
C GLY A 35 -6.09 -26.78 47.59
N VAL A 36 -5.38 -27.92 47.61
CA VAL A 36 -5.44 -28.93 46.54
C VAL A 36 -6.80 -29.64 46.53
N GLU A 37 -7.35 -29.95 47.72
CA GLU A 37 -8.68 -30.52 47.85
C GLU A 37 -9.75 -29.55 47.32
N TYR A 38 -9.63 -28.26 47.60
CA TYR A 38 -10.49 -27.24 47.03
C TYR A 38 -10.44 -27.25 45.49
N LEU A 39 -9.24 -27.26 44.90
CA LEU A 39 -9.07 -27.29 43.44
C LEU A 39 -9.64 -28.56 42.81
N HIS A 40 -9.52 -29.73 43.46
CA HIS A 40 -10.18 -30.96 43.01
C HIS A 40 -11.70 -30.83 42.97
N ARG A 41 -12.30 -30.22 43.99
CA ARG A 41 -13.76 -29.98 44.05
C ARG A 41 -14.21 -29.04 42.95
N VAL A 42 -13.48 -27.96 42.70
CA VAL A 42 -13.75 -27.02 41.60
C VAL A 42 -13.67 -27.71 40.23
N VAL A 43 -12.72 -28.63 40.03
CA VAL A 43 -12.65 -29.41 38.78
C VAL A 43 -13.84 -30.36 38.64
N LEU A 44 -14.31 -30.97 39.73
CA LEU A 44 -15.51 -31.82 39.73
C LEU A 44 -16.78 -30.99 39.47
N GLU A 45 -16.94 -29.85 40.13
CA GLU A 45 -18.04 -28.91 39.93
C GLU A 45 -18.06 -28.38 38.48
N LYS A 46 -16.90 -27.96 37.95
CA LYS A 46 -16.77 -27.52 36.56
C LYS A 46 -17.22 -28.58 35.55
N ARG A 47 -17.05 -29.88 35.85
CA ARG A 47 -17.53 -30.98 34.97
C ARG A 47 -19.06 -31.08 34.96
N THR A 48 -19.74 -30.60 35.99
CA THR A 48 -21.20 -30.54 36.05
C THR A 48 -21.77 -29.32 35.33
N CYS A 49 -20.99 -28.25 35.21
CA CYS A 49 -21.39 -27.06 34.47
C CYS A 49 -21.29 -27.24 32.95
N PRO A 50 -22.23 -26.68 32.16
CA PRO A 50 -22.11 -26.68 30.71
C PRO A 50 -20.90 -25.83 30.28
N ARG A 51 -20.09 -26.35 29.35
CA ARG A 51 -18.88 -25.65 28.85
C ARG A 51 -19.19 -24.31 28.18
N VAL A 52 -20.31 -24.24 27.48
CA VAL A 52 -20.80 -23.02 26.84
C VAL A 52 -22.26 -22.87 27.23
N PHE A 53 -22.60 -21.70 27.73
CA PHE A 53 -23.97 -21.31 28.03
C PHE A 53 -24.28 -20.05 27.25
N VAL A 54 -25.41 -20.02 26.55
CA VAL A 54 -25.86 -18.86 25.78
C VAL A 54 -27.11 -18.30 26.44
N SER A 55 -27.00 -17.09 26.99
CA SER A 55 -28.14 -16.39 27.57
C SER A 55 -28.99 -15.73 26.49
N ASN A 56 -30.31 -15.93 26.54
CA ASN A 56 -31.23 -15.23 25.66
C ASN A 56 -31.50 -13.82 26.21
N ILE A 57 -30.82 -12.83 25.64
CA ILE A 57 -30.96 -11.42 26.00
C ILE A 57 -31.81 -10.74 24.92
N ASP A 58 -32.74 -9.89 25.34
CA ASP A 58 -33.48 -9.04 24.41
C ASP A 58 -32.54 -7.99 23.79
N LYS A 59 -32.21 -8.20 22.52
CA LYS A 59 -31.32 -7.33 21.74
C LYS A 59 -32.08 -6.28 20.93
N THR A 60 -33.42 -6.23 20.98
CA THR A 60 -34.25 -5.33 20.16
C THR A 60 -33.89 -3.85 20.38
N LYS A 61 -33.56 -3.48 21.63
CA LYS A 61 -33.15 -2.13 22.05
C LYS A 61 -31.87 -1.61 21.40
N TYR A 62 -31.05 -2.50 20.84
CA TYR A 62 -29.76 -2.14 20.23
C TYR A 62 -29.82 -2.07 18.70
N ARG A 63 -30.91 -2.55 18.08
CA ARG A 63 -31.07 -2.52 16.61
C ARG A 63 -31.03 -1.09 16.05
N SER A 64 -31.58 -0.13 16.79
CA SER A 64 -31.57 1.30 16.41
C SER A 64 -30.31 2.05 16.84
N ARG A 65 -29.38 1.41 17.57
CA ARG A 65 -28.17 2.04 18.11
C ARG A 65 -26.88 1.42 17.56
N GLN A 66 -27.00 0.65 16.47
CA GLN A 66 -25.83 0.06 15.83
C GLN A 66 -25.09 1.14 15.04
N THR A 67 -23.79 1.28 15.28
CA THR A 67 -22.93 2.11 14.45
C THR A 67 -22.80 1.44 13.08
N LEU A 68 -23.34 2.08 12.05
CA LEU A 68 -23.07 1.68 10.67
C LEU A 68 -21.61 2.05 10.37
N THR A 69 -20.77 1.05 10.10
CA THR A 69 -19.54 1.27 9.36
C THR A 69 -19.95 1.55 7.93
N VAL A 70 -20.02 2.84 7.57
CA VAL A 70 -20.22 3.25 6.19
C VAL A 70 -18.94 2.87 5.45
N ASP A 71 -19.01 1.88 4.56
CA ASP A 71 -17.99 1.64 3.55
C ASP A 71 -18.16 2.74 2.51
N ASP A 72 -17.68 3.95 2.85
CA ASP A 72 -17.56 5.02 1.89
C ASP A 72 -16.79 4.46 0.70
N SER A 73 -17.32 4.65 -0.50
CA SER A 73 -16.71 4.21 -1.76
C SER A 73 -15.18 4.30 -1.65
N ASN A 74 -14.46 3.27 -2.08
CA ASN A 74 -13.00 3.16 -1.96
C ASN A 74 -12.21 4.28 -2.69
N GLY A 75 -12.91 5.28 -3.23
CA GLY A 75 -12.45 6.50 -3.89
C GLY A 75 -12.10 6.29 -5.36
N PHE A 76 -12.25 5.06 -5.87
CA PHE A 76 -11.96 4.73 -7.25
C PHE A 76 -13.14 5.12 -8.16
N ILE A 77 -12.83 5.78 -9.28
CA ILE A 77 -13.84 6.22 -10.26
C ILE A 77 -13.77 5.30 -11.47
N CYS A 78 -14.85 4.54 -11.71
CA CYS A 78 -14.96 3.66 -12.87
C CYS A 78 -14.79 4.45 -14.18
N ALA A 79 -14.30 3.80 -15.22
CA ALA A 79 -14.19 4.40 -16.54
C ALA A 79 -15.57 4.82 -17.08
N ARG A 80 -15.63 5.95 -17.77
CA ARG A 80 -16.80 6.26 -18.60
C ARG A 80 -16.84 5.32 -19.82
N PRO A 81 -18.03 5.04 -20.38
CA PRO A 81 -18.15 4.23 -21.59
C PRO A 81 -17.22 4.77 -22.70
N GLY A 82 -16.40 3.88 -23.28
CA GLY A 82 -15.40 4.22 -24.30
C GLY A 82 -14.02 4.66 -23.77
N PHE A 83 -13.86 4.79 -22.45
CA PHE A 83 -12.56 5.04 -21.80
C PHE A 83 -11.96 3.79 -21.15
N GLU A 84 -12.71 2.69 -21.18
CA GLU A 84 -12.30 1.38 -20.68
C GLU A 84 -11.15 0.81 -21.52
N PRO A 85 -10.16 0.16 -20.90
CA PRO A 85 -9.13 -0.53 -21.66
C PRO A 85 -9.67 -1.83 -22.28
N ASP A 86 -9.33 -2.06 -23.54
CA ASP A 86 -9.64 -3.30 -24.25
C ASP A 86 -9.07 -4.53 -23.53
N PRO A 87 -9.85 -5.60 -23.24
CA PRO A 87 -9.40 -6.74 -22.45
C PRO A 87 -8.17 -7.47 -23.00
N ASP A 88 -8.07 -7.64 -24.32
CA ASP A 88 -6.96 -8.34 -24.96
C ASP A 88 -5.68 -7.49 -24.83
N TRP A 89 -5.82 -6.17 -24.98
CA TRP A 89 -4.74 -5.23 -24.70
C TRP A 89 -4.29 -5.27 -23.23
N GLN A 90 -5.21 -5.43 -22.26
CA GLN A 90 -4.83 -5.55 -20.83
C GLN A 90 -3.92 -6.76 -20.60
N GLU A 91 -4.28 -7.91 -21.18
CA GLU A 91 -3.52 -9.15 -21.03
C GLU A 91 -2.11 -9.02 -21.64
N GLU A 92 -2.01 -8.49 -22.86
CA GLU A 92 -0.73 -8.25 -23.54
C GLU A 92 0.18 -7.32 -22.72
N GLN A 93 -0.37 -6.22 -22.18
CA GLN A 93 0.44 -5.27 -21.40
C GLN A 93 0.89 -5.85 -20.06
N LEU A 94 0.07 -6.69 -19.42
CA LEU A 94 0.43 -7.37 -18.18
C LEU A 94 1.54 -8.40 -18.40
N GLU A 95 1.46 -9.16 -19.50
CA GLU A 95 2.52 -10.09 -19.88
C GLU A 95 3.84 -9.34 -20.09
N LEU A 96 3.82 -8.25 -20.88
CA LEU A 96 5.00 -7.42 -21.13
C LEU A 96 5.57 -6.81 -19.84
N PHE A 97 4.71 -6.28 -18.96
CA PHE A 97 5.14 -5.74 -17.68
C PHE A 97 5.80 -6.80 -16.79
N SER A 98 5.20 -7.98 -16.72
CA SER A 98 5.73 -9.10 -15.93
C SER A 98 7.08 -9.60 -16.47
N ALA A 99 7.24 -9.65 -17.79
CA ALA A 99 8.48 -9.99 -18.46
C ALA A 99 9.58 -8.97 -18.15
N ASN A 100 9.27 -7.67 -18.26
CA ASN A 100 10.20 -6.58 -17.93
C ASN A 100 10.63 -6.62 -16.46
N LYS A 101 9.69 -6.86 -15.55
CA LYS A 101 9.95 -6.99 -14.12
C LYS A 101 10.87 -8.16 -13.81
N THR A 102 10.58 -9.33 -14.38
CA THR A 102 11.37 -10.55 -14.20
C THR A 102 12.77 -10.37 -14.80
N ALA A 103 12.86 -9.83 -16.02
CA ALA A 103 14.13 -9.57 -16.68
C ALA A 103 15.02 -8.59 -15.89
N MET A 104 14.42 -7.53 -15.31
CA MET A 104 15.14 -6.57 -14.47
C MET A 104 15.61 -7.19 -13.15
N PHE A 105 14.80 -8.05 -12.54
CA PHE A 105 15.11 -8.72 -11.28
C PHE A 105 16.21 -9.78 -11.47
N ASP A 106 16.04 -10.70 -12.42
CA ASP A 106 16.96 -11.82 -12.65
C ASP A 106 18.33 -11.34 -13.13
N ASN A 107 18.35 -10.33 -14.02
CA ASN A 107 19.60 -9.80 -14.56
C ASN A 107 20.18 -8.65 -13.73
N ARG A 108 19.65 -8.35 -12.54
CA ARG A 108 20.00 -7.14 -11.78
C ARG A 108 21.51 -6.98 -11.54
N THR A 109 22.22 -8.06 -11.22
CA THR A 109 23.68 -8.06 -10.99
C THR A 109 24.45 -7.79 -12.29
N ASN A 110 24.10 -8.49 -13.37
CA ASN A 110 24.70 -8.31 -14.69
C ASN A 110 24.46 -6.90 -15.24
N LEU A 111 23.25 -6.37 -15.08
CA LEU A 111 22.88 -5.04 -15.53
C LEU A 111 23.61 -3.95 -14.73
N LYS A 112 23.86 -4.15 -13.43
CA LYS A 112 24.71 -3.22 -12.64
C LYS A 112 26.15 -3.17 -13.16
N GLY A 113 26.69 -4.29 -13.63
CA GLY A 113 28.01 -4.30 -14.29
C GLY A 113 28.03 -3.50 -15.59
N LYS A 114 26.97 -3.60 -16.39
CA LYS A 114 26.84 -2.89 -17.69
C LYS A 114 26.53 -1.41 -17.53
N PHE A 115 25.62 -1.06 -16.62
CA PHE A 115 25.16 0.31 -16.41
C PHE A 115 25.78 0.87 -15.13
N LYS A 116 26.76 1.77 -15.30
CA LYS A 116 27.39 2.46 -14.18
C LYS A 116 26.38 3.35 -13.46
N ARG A 117 26.50 3.40 -12.14
CA ARG A 117 25.68 4.27 -11.29
C ARG A 117 25.82 5.73 -11.72
N ARG A 118 24.70 6.39 -11.99
CA ARG A 118 24.64 7.83 -12.24
C ARG A 118 24.58 8.60 -10.92
N ASP A 119 25.11 9.83 -10.91
CA ASP A 119 24.88 10.75 -9.81
C ASP A 119 23.45 11.29 -9.87
N VAL A 120 22.73 11.18 -8.76
CA VAL A 120 21.32 11.54 -8.65
C VAL A 120 21.08 12.23 -7.30
N PRO A 121 20.05 13.08 -7.18
CA PRO A 121 19.77 13.77 -5.93
C PRO A 121 19.61 12.80 -4.75
N ARG A 122 19.89 13.29 -3.55
CA ARG A 122 19.62 12.49 -2.33
C ARG A 122 18.12 12.30 -2.18
N ILE A 123 17.68 11.10 -1.81
CA ILE A 123 16.25 10.77 -1.75
C ILE A 123 15.42 11.69 -0.85
N ASN A 124 16.05 12.32 0.14
CA ASN A 124 15.39 13.23 1.08
C ASN A 124 15.07 14.59 0.45
N LYS A 125 15.65 14.91 -0.71
CA LYS A 125 15.56 16.21 -1.36
C LYS A 125 14.46 16.20 -2.42
N CYS A 126 13.22 16.35 -1.98
CA CYS A 126 12.03 16.31 -2.84
C CYS A 126 12.10 17.32 -4.01
N LYS A 127 12.47 18.58 -3.73
CA LYS A 127 12.61 19.64 -4.75
C LYS A 127 13.61 19.29 -5.85
N GLU A 128 14.79 18.79 -5.47
CA GLU A 128 15.82 18.37 -6.44
C GLU A 128 15.36 17.19 -7.31
N TRP A 129 14.64 16.21 -6.72
CA TRP A 129 14.06 15.10 -7.49
C TRP A 129 12.96 15.56 -8.43
N CYS A 130 12.13 16.53 -8.02
CA CYS A 130 11.12 17.11 -8.90
C CYS A 130 11.76 17.77 -10.12
N LEU A 131 12.80 18.60 -9.91
CA LEU A 131 13.54 19.22 -11.01
C LEU A 131 14.18 18.16 -11.91
N TYR A 132 14.75 17.10 -11.31
CA TYR A 132 15.39 16.02 -12.04
C TYR A 132 14.41 15.23 -12.92
N CYS A 133 13.28 14.81 -12.36
CA CYS A 133 12.33 13.91 -13.02
C CYS A 133 11.34 14.63 -13.94
N LEU A 134 10.90 15.84 -13.56
CA LEU A 134 9.81 16.56 -14.25
C LEU A 134 10.26 17.84 -14.95
N GLY A 135 11.52 18.25 -14.77
CA GLY A 135 12.06 19.46 -15.38
C GLY A 135 11.63 20.76 -14.69
N SER A 136 12.09 21.88 -15.24
CA SER A 136 11.99 23.21 -14.62
C SER A 136 10.55 23.73 -14.59
N ASP A 137 9.77 23.46 -15.62
CA ASP A 137 8.41 23.99 -15.76
C ASP A 137 7.47 23.43 -14.68
N LYS A 138 7.46 22.10 -14.53
CA LYS A 138 6.66 21.42 -13.50
C LYS A 138 7.17 21.74 -12.11
N HIS A 139 8.49 21.83 -11.92
CA HIS A 139 9.06 22.25 -10.64
C HIS A 139 8.56 23.63 -10.20
N ARG A 140 8.49 24.60 -11.11
CA ARG A 140 7.98 25.95 -10.82
C ARG A 140 6.49 25.94 -10.45
N LEU A 141 5.69 25.10 -11.09
CA LEU A 141 4.26 24.96 -10.78
C LEU A 141 4.03 24.37 -9.38
N ILE A 142 4.83 23.37 -8.99
CA ILE A 142 4.70 22.66 -7.71
C ILE A 142 5.20 23.52 -6.55
N TYR A 143 6.37 24.15 -6.70
CA TYR A 143 7.04 24.87 -5.61
C TYR A 143 7.01 26.38 -5.76
N ARG A 144 6.01 26.91 -6.49
CA ARG A 144 5.70 28.34 -6.71
C ARG A 144 6.66 29.25 -5.96
N GLU A 145 7.63 29.84 -6.66
CA GLU A 145 8.79 30.56 -6.09
C GLU A 145 8.50 31.28 -4.76
N ASP A 146 8.68 30.56 -3.64
CA ASP A 146 8.87 31.19 -2.34
C ASP A 146 10.32 31.69 -2.31
N GLU A 147 10.55 32.93 -2.74
CA GLU A 147 11.77 33.70 -2.47
C GLU A 147 11.91 34.04 -0.96
N SER A 148 11.61 33.11 -0.04
CA SER A 148 11.54 33.42 1.39
C SER A 148 12.31 32.49 2.32
N GLU A 149 13.23 31.66 1.82
CA GLU A 149 14.24 31.00 2.68
C GLU A 149 15.63 30.98 2.03
N ALA A 150 16.21 32.15 1.82
CA ALA A 150 17.66 32.34 1.83
C ALA A 150 17.99 33.25 3.02
N SER A 151 18.18 32.65 4.19
CA SER A 151 18.71 33.36 5.35
C SER A 151 20.10 33.90 5.02
N VAL A 152 20.20 35.22 5.15
CA VAL A 152 21.40 36.04 5.16
C VAL A 152 22.42 35.44 6.13
N ASP A 153 23.63 35.18 5.63
CA ASP A 153 24.83 35.39 6.44
C ASP A 153 25.95 35.99 5.59
N THR A 154 26.55 37.01 6.17
CA THR A 154 27.32 38.07 5.50
C THR A 154 28.82 37.79 5.59
N LYS A 155 29.52 37.94 4.44
CA LYS A 155 30.99 38.03 4.22
C LYS A 155 31.76 36.71 4.38
N THR A 156 32.47 36.23 3.35
CA THR A 156 33.74 36.81 2.87
C THR A 156 33.97 36.44 1.41
N ALA A 157 34.52 37.39 0.64
CA ALA A 157 34.80 37.29 -0.79
C ALA A 157 35.92 36.27 -1.08
N GLU A 158 35.68 35.37 -2.03
CA GLU A 158 36.70 34.85 -2.95
C GLU A 158 36.03 34.26 -4.20
N ALA A 159 36.57 34.62 -5.36
CA ALA A 159 35.95 34.51 -6.66
C ALA A 159 35.85 33.06 -7.18
N SER A 160 34.64 32.66 -7.55
CA SER A 160 34.37 31.63 -8.56
C SER A 160 33.00 31.95 -9.14
N GLU A 161 32.99 32.51 -10.34
CA GLU A 161 31.78 32.88 -11.08
C GLU A 161 30.92 31.64 -11.33
N LYS A 162 29.87 31.47 -10.51
CA LYS A 162 28.74 30.60 -10.85
C LYS A 162 27.72 31.43 -11.62
N PRO A 163 27.18 30.91 -12.74
CA PRO A 163 26.19 31.64 -13.53
C PRO A 163 24.93 31.87 -12.68
N ARG A 164 24.29 33.03 -12.88
CA ARG A 164 23.02 33.40 -12.24
C ARG A 164 21.96 32.34 -12.58
N MET A 165 21.30 31.80 -11.55
CA MET A 165 20.43 30.60 -11.60
C MET A 165 19.06 30.81 -12.30
N GLY A 166 18.93 31.81 -13.17
CA GLY A 166 17.64 32.26 -13.72
C GLY A 166 17.24 31.67 -15.08
N ASP A 167 18.18 31.15 -15.87
CA ASP A 167 17.93 30.83 -17.30
C ASP A 167 18.30 29.40 -17.74
N VAL A 168 18.74 28.52 -16.83
CA VAL A 168 19.00 27.12 -17.21
C VAL A 168 17.69 26.35 -17.20
N VAL A 169 17.04 26.24 -18.35
CA VAL A 169 15.94 25.30 -18.56
C VAL A 169 16.52 23.88 -18.44
N CYS A 170 16.30 23.24 -17.30
CA CYS A 170 16.59 21.83 -17.12
C CYS A 170 15.43 21.00 -17.68
N GLU A 171 15.72 20.24 -18.73
CA GLU A 171 14.83 19.22 -19.29
C GLU A 171 14.65 18.03 -18.33
N PRO A 172 13.48 17.36 -18.34
CA PRO A 172 13.23 16.17 -17.54
C PRO A 172 14.19 15.03 -17.90
N ASN A 173 14.75 14.36 -16.89
CA ASN A 173 15.57 13.16 -17.11
C ASN A 173 14.71 11.89 -17.04
N PRO A 174 14.90 10.92 -17.96
CA PRO A 174 14.14 9.66 -17.93
C PRO A 174 14.63 8.70 -16.83
N PRO A 175 13.81 7.72 -16.42
CA PRO A 175 14.15 6.69 -15.43
C PRO A 175 15.10 5.62 -15.99
N LEU A 176 16.36 5.98 -16.19
CA LEU A 176 17.35 5.07 -16.77
C LEU A 176 17.67 3.86 -15.87
N LEU A 177 18.04 2.74 -16.47
CA LEU A 177 18.53 1.55 -15.74
C LEU A 177 19.72 1.86 -14.83
N SER A 178 20.61 2.76 -15.23
CA SER A 178 21.74 3.25 -14.42
C SER A 178 21.31 3.93 -13.11
N ILE A 179 20.04 4.31 -12.98
CA ILE A 179 19.42 4.89 -11.79
C ILE A 179 18.61 3.81 -11.08
N MET A 180 17.65 3.20 -11.78
CA MET A 180 16.66 2.27 -11.22
C MET A 180 17.30 1.01 -10.60
N LEU A 181 18.38 0.50 -11.17
CA LEU A 181 19.11 -0.66 -10.64
C LEU A 181 19.76 -0.37 -9.28
N TYR A 182 20.05 0.89 -8.96
CA TYR A 182 20.76 1.30 -7.76
C TYR A 182 19.86 1.89 -6.67
N MET A 183 18.55 1.99 -6.93
CA MET A 183 17.56 2.30 -5.91
C MET A 183 17.21 1.04 -5.12
N ASN A 184 17.07 1.18 -3.80
CA ASN A 184 16.52 0.15 -2.93
C ASN A 184 15.02 0.37 -2.74
N GLN A 185 14.31 -0.61 -2.17
CA GLN A 185 12.86 -0.57 -2.02
C GLN A 185 12.38 0.68 -1.25
N LYS A 186 13.09 1.10 -0.19
CA LYS A 186 12.77 2.34 0.55
C LYS A 186 12.88 3.60 -0.31
N ARG A 187 13.89 3.70 -1.18
CA ARG A 187 14.06 4.84 -2.08
C ARG A 187 13.02 4.84 -3.20
N LEU A 188 12.70 3.67 -3.76
CA LEU A 188 11.65 3.53 -4.76
C LEU A 188 10.30 3.96 -4.20
N ALA A 189 9.92 3.45 -3.02
CA ALA A 189 8.68 3.83 -2.36
C ALA A 189 8.63 5.33 -2.04
N LYS A 190 9.74 5.91 -1.56
CA LYS A 190 9.81 7.35 -1.26
C LYS A 190 9.73 8.23 -2.51
N LEU A 191 10.35 7.83 -3.62
CA LEU A 191 10.25 8.57 -4.87
C LEU A 191 8.85 8.42 -5.48
N LEU A 192 8.24 7.24 -5.37
CA LEU A 192 6.86 7.00 -5.76
C LEU A 192 5.88 7.88 -4.97
N SER A 193 6.07 8.06 -3.66
CA SER A 193 5.24 8.97 -2.88
C SER A 193 5.35 10.41 -3.38
N TYR A 194 6.56 10.87 -3.74
CA TYR A 194 6.73 12.20 -4.32
C TYR A 194 6.01 12.35 -5.66
N HIS A 195 6.09 11.35 -6.54
CA HIS A 195 5.36 11.38 -7.80
C HIS A 195 3.84 11.39 -7.61
N ILE A 196 3.31 10.78 -6.55
CA ILE A 196 1.88 10.84 -6.21
C ILE A 196 1.51 12.26 -5.79
N ASP A 197 2.29 12.87 -4.89
CA ASP A 197 2.07 14.26 -4.43
C ASP A 197 2.12 15.23 -5.62
N TRP A 198 3.12 15.09 -6.51
CA TRP A 198 3.25 15.95 -7.68
C TRP A 198 2.12 15.72 -8.70
N LEU A 199 1.68 14.48 -8.87
CA LEU A 199 0.61 14.14 -9.81
C LEU A 199 -0.70 14.85 -9.44
N GLU A 200 -0.98 15.00 -8.15
CA GLU A 200 -2.15 15.73 -7.65
C GLU A 200 -2.07 17.23 -7.96
N GLU A 201 -0.88 17.84 -7.89
CA GLU A 201 -0.67 19.28 -8.10
C GLU A 201 -0.64 19.70 -9.59
N VAL A 202 0.05 18.95 -10.45
CA VAL A 202 0.30 19.37 -11.85
C VAL A 202 -0.33 18.49 -12.92
N GLY A 203 -1.07 17.47 -12.51
CA GLY A 203 -1.69 16.48 -13.40
C GLY A 203 -0.67 15.54 -14.07
N PHE A 204 -1.19 14.71 -14.98
CA PHE A 204 -0.38 13.68 -15.65
C PHE A 204 0.47 14.27 -16.79
N SER A 205 1.67 13.74 -16.97
CA SER A 205 2.56 14.02 -18.10
C SER A 205 3.27 12.75 -18.56
N HIS A 206 3.81 12.73 -19.77
CA HIS A 206 4.57 11.59 -20.29
C HIS A 206 5.80 11.27 -19.44
N CYS A 207 6.60 12.28 -19.07
CA CYS A 207 7.77 12.07 -18.21
C CYS A 207 7.35 11.48 -16.84
N GLN A 208 6.24 11.92 -16.27
CA GLN A 208 5.73 11.37 -15.01
C GLN A 208 5.22 9.93 -15.18
N GLY A 209 4.55 9.62 -16.30
CA GLY A 209 4.13 8.28 -16.66
C GLY A 209 5.30 7.29 -16.79
N GLU A 210 6.38 7.71 -17.45
CA GLU A 210 7.61 6.90 -17.57
C GLU A 210 8.21 6.58 -16.19
N TRP A 211 8.34 7.60 -15.33
CA TRP A 211 8.85 7.42 -13.96
C TRP A 211 7.95 6.52 -13.14
N LEU A 212 6.64 6.73 -13.16
CA LEU A 212 5.67 5.89 -12.46
C LEU A 212 5.78 4.43 -12.92
N TYR A 213 5.80 4.18 -14.24
CA TYR A 213 5.98 2.84 -14.78
C TYR A 213 7.29 2.20 -14.30
N ALA A 214 8.42 2.91 -14.43
CA ALA A 214 9.72 2.38 -14.02
C ALA A 214 9.78 2.09 -12.50
N LEU A 215 9.20 2.96 -11.68
CA LEU A 215 9.09 2.77 -10.22
C LEU A 215 8.27 1.52 -9.91
N LEU A 216 7.13 1.33 -10.58
CA LEU A 216 6.31 0.12 -10.45
C LEU A 216 7.07 -1.14 -10.87
N VAL A 217 7.84 -1.10 -11.98
CA VAL A 217 8.71 -2.23 -12.35
C VAL A 217 9.69 -2.55 -11.21
N GLY A 218 10.30 -1.53 -10.61
CA GLY A 218 11.28 -1.68 -9.53
C GLY A 218 10.74 -2.17 -8.17
N LEU A 219 9.44 -2.03 -7.89
CA LEU A 219 8.85 -2.47 -6.61
C LEU A 219 8.86 -3.99 -6.47
N GLU A 220 9.37 -4.52 -5.37
CA GLU A 220 9.43 -5.98 -5.12
C GLU A 220 8.24 -6.47 -4.28
N LYS A 221 7.77 -7.69 -4.54
CA LYS A 221 6.81 -8.39 -3.67
C LYS A 221 7.57 -9.24 -2.63
N PRO A 222 7.04 -9.44 -1.41
CA PRO A 222 5.76 -8.95 -0.91
C PRO A 222 5.79 -7.44 -0.61
N LEU A 223 4.69 -6.75 -0.94
CA LEU A 223 4.52 -5.34 -0.61
C LEU A 223 4.20 -5.16 0.88
N ASP A 224 4.74 -4.12 1.48
CA ASP A 224 4.33 -3.68 2.81
C ASP A 224 2.97 -2.94 2.75
N PRO A 225 2.22 -2.89 3.87
CA PRO A 225 0.90 -2.26 3.90
C PRO A 225 0.89 -0.77 3.50
N ASP A 226 1.96 -0.02 3.81
CA ASP A 226 2.04 1.40 3.49
C ASP A 226 2.22 1.58 1.97
N THR A 227 3.05 0.76 1.34
CA THR A 227 3.19 0.73 -0.13
C THR A 227 1.89 0.32 -0.81
N CYS A 228 1.14 -0.65 -0.26
CA CYS A 228 -0.20 -0.96 -0.76
C CYS A 228 -1.15 0.24 -0.68
N ALA A 229 -1.20 0.95 0.45
CA ALA A 229 -2.00 2.16 0.61
C ALA A 229 -1.60 3.27 -0.36
N MET A 230 -0.31 3.41 -0.64
CA MET A 230 0.25 4.35 -1.60
C MET A 230 -0.19 4.01 -3.04
N LEU A 231 -0.10 2.74 -3.46
CA LEU A 231 -0.58 2.30 -4.78
C LEU A 231 -2.08 2.54 -4.98
N ARG A 232 -2.89 2.32 -3.93
CA ARG A 232 -4.32 2.62 -3.97
C ARG A 232 -4.58 4.11 -4.15
N SER A 233 -3.79 4.97 -3.50
CA SER A 233 -3.90 6.42 -3.64
C SER A 233 -3.52 6.87 -5.04
N LEU A 234 -2.46 6.30 -5.62
CA LEU A 234 -2.11 6.50 -7.03
C LEU A 234 -3.26 6.06 -7.96
N ALA A 235 -3.84 4.89 -7.75
CA ALA A 235 -4.93 4.38 -8.58
C ALA A 235 -6.16 5.30 -8.53
N ARG A 236 -6.53 5.82 -7.34
CA ARG A 236 -7.59 6.83 -7.21
C ARG A 236 -7.30 8.08 -8.03
N LEU A 237 -6.10 8.65 -7.91
CA LEU A 237 -5.70 9.83 -8.68
C LEU A 237 -5.71 9.55 -10.19
N CYS A 238 -5.15 8.44 -10.64
CA CYS A 238 -5.18 8.04 -12.05
C CYS A 238 -6.61 7.84 -12.56
N SER A 239 -7.49 7.25 -11.75
CA SER A 239 -8.90 7.05 -12.11
C SER A 239 -9.65 8.39 -12.25
N LYS A 240 -9.35 9.36 -11.38
CA LYS A 240 -9.88 10.72 -11.45
C LYS A 240 -9.38 11.43 -12.72
N LEU A 241 -8.06 11.46 -12.93
CA LEU A 241 -7.45 12.09 -14.11
C LEU A 241 -7.96 11.49 -15.42
N ARG A 242 -8.16 10.17 -15.48
CA ARG A 242 -8.75 9.48 -16.63
C ARG A 242 -10.18 9.98 -16.92
N ASN A 243 -10.97 10.21 -15.87
CA ASN A 243 -12.35 10.68 -15.99
C ASN A 243 -12.44 12.19 -16.32
N ASP A 244 -11.41 12.96 -16.01
CA ASP A 244 -11.31 14.38 -16.38
C ASP A 244 -10.90 14.59 -17.85
N LEU A 245 -10.44 13.54 -18.55
CA LEU A 245 -10.10 13.62 -19.99
C LEU A 245 -11.33 13.98 -20.83
N THR A 246 -11.16 14.74 -21.91
CA THR A 246 -12.28 15.18 -22.76
C THR A 246 -12.64 14.21 -23.88
N SER A 247 -11.68 13.40 -24.34
CA SER A 247 -11.80 12.51 -25.50
C SER A 247 -11.21 11.13 -25.23
N SER A 248 -11.76 10.10 -25.87
CA SER A 248 -11.22 8.73 -25.87
C SER A 248 -9.89 8.62 -26.64
N ASP A 249 -9.59 9.58 -27.51
CA ASP A 249 -8.32 9.61 -28.27
C ASP A 249 -7.21 10.38 -27.56
N HIS A 250 -7.44 10.79 -26.30
CA HIS A 250 -6.47 11.55 -25.53
C HIS A 250 -5.20 10.73 -25.28
N GLU A 251 -4.03 11.34 -25.49
CA GLU A 251 -2.72 10.68 -25.40
C GLU A 251 -2.46 9.98 -24.05
N PHE A 252 -2.97 10.56 -22.96
CA PHE A 252 -2.83 10.02 -21.60
C PHE A 252 -3.79 8.90 -21.23
N LEU A 253 -4.81 8.60 -22.06
CA LEU A 253 -5.78 7.55 -21.72
C LEU A 253 -5.11 6.18 -21.58
N LYS A 254 -4.31 5.77 -22.57
CA LYS A 254 -3.61 4.48 -22.56
C LYS A 254 -2.59 4.39 -21.41
N PRO A 255 -1.71 5.39 -21.18
CA PRO A 255 -0.81 5.40 -20.01
C PRO A 255 -1.54 5.29 -18.66
N LEU A 256 -2.63 6.03 -18.46
CA LEU A 256 -3.40 5.98 -17.21
C LEU A 256 -4.04 4.59 -17.02
N ASN A 257 -4.66 4.03 -18.06
CA ASN A 257 -5.20 2.68 -18.03
C ASN A 257 -4.12 1.64 -17.72
N LEU A 258 -2.92 1.76 -18.31
CA LEU A 258 -1.79 0.87 -18.05
C LEU A 258 -1.41 0.86 -16.56
N ILE A 259 -1.27 2.04 -15.94
CA ILE A 259 -0.93 2.16 -14.52
C ILE A 259 -2.01 1.50 -13.65
N LEU A 260 -3.29 1.75 -13.95
CA LEU A 260 -4.41 1.16 -13.21
C LEU A 260 -4.39 -0.37 -13.25
N ILE A 261 -4.21 -0.94 -14.44
CA ILE A 261 -4.17 -2.40 -14.64
C ILE A 261 -2.98 -3.02 -13.89
N ILE A 262 -1.80 -2.38 -13.96
CA ILE A 262 -0.62 -2.84 -13.21
C ILE A 262 -0.91 -2.85 -11.70
N ILE A 263 -1.55 -1.81 -11.17
CA ILE A 263 -1.87 -1.74 -9.74
C ILE A 263 -2.88 -2.83 -9.34
N SER A 264 -3.94 -3.02 -10.13
CA SER A 264 -5.00 -3.97 -9.78
C SER A 264 -4.59 -5.42 -9.95
N GLU A 265 -3.96 -5.77 -11.07
CA GLU A 265 -3.64 -7.16 -11.43
C GLU A 265 -2.23 -7.54 -11.01
N CYS A 266 -1.23 -6.69 -11.25
CA CYS A 266 0.15 -7.05 -10.90
C CYS A 266 0.43 -6.88 -9.40
N PHE A 267 -0.19 -5.93 -8.70
CA PHE A 267 0.00 -5.71 -7.25
C PHE A 267 -1.19 -6.13 -6.39
N ASP A 268 -2.11 -6.92 -6.96
CA ASP A 268 -3.24 -7.55 -6.26
C ASP A 268 -4.22 -6.55 -5.60
N GLN A 269 -4.21 -5.28 -6.00
CA GLN A 269 -5.17 -4.26 -5.54
C GLN A 269 -6.47 -4.34 -6.36
N LYS A 270 -7.10 -5.51 -6.38
CA LYS A 270 -8.22 -5.82 -7.28
C LYS A 270 -9.42 -4.88 -7.14
N ASP A 271 -9.62 -4.29 -5.97
CA ASP A 271 -10.69 -3.34 -5.72
C ASP A 271 -10.45 -1.96 -6.34
N MET A 272 -9.24 -1.70 -6.84
CA MET A 272 -8.88 -0.50 -7.64
C MET A 272 -9.00 -0.79 -9.16
N SER A 273 -10.04 -1.51 -9.58
CA SER A 273 -10.28 -1.84 -10.99
C SER A 273 -11.72 -1.55 -11.41
N ASP A 274 -11.91 -1.28 -12.70
CA ASP A 274 -13.24 -1.04 -13.29
C ASP A 274 -14.17 -2.25 -13.08
N LYS A 275 -13.64 -3.46 -13.30
CA LYS A 275 -14.36 -4.74 -13.09
C LYS A 275 -14.92 -4.90 -11.68
N PHE A 276 -14.24 -4.37 -10.66
CA PHE A 276 -14.68 -4.50 -9.28
C PHE A 276 -15.88 -3.63 -8.95
N ILE A 277 -15.93 -2.40 -9.47
CA ILE A 277 -17.02 -1.46 -9.20
C ILE A 277 -18.28 -1.87 -9.94
N ASP A 278 -18.18 -2.33 -11.19
CA ASP A 278 -19.34 -2.84 -11.95
C ASP A 278 -20.06 -3.98 -11.25
N ASN A 279 -19.32 -4.84 -10.53
CA ASN A 279 -19.88 -5.94 -9.76
C ASN A 279 -20.58 -5.50 -8.45
N LYS A 280 -20.31 -4.28 -7.93
CA LYS A 280 -21.03 -3.72 -6.77
C LYS A 280 -22.34 -3.03 -7.17
N VAL A 281 -22.46 -2.60 -8.43
CA VAL A 281 -23.64 -1.85 -8.93
C VAL A 281 -24.74 -2.78 -9.48
N LYS A 282 -24.40 -4.03 -9.79
CA LYS A 282 -25.34 -5.10 -10.17
C LYS A 282 -25.86 -5.84 -8.94
#